data_AF-A0A7J8D6Z0-F1
#
_entry.id   AF-A0A7J8D6Z0-F1
#
_cell.length_a   1.000
_cell.length_b   1.000
_cell.length_c   1.000
_cell.angle_alpha   90.00
_cell.angle_beta   90.00
_cell.angle_gamma   90.00
#
_symmetry.space_group_name_H-M   'P 1'
#
loop_
_entity.id
_entity.type
_entity.pdbx_description
1 polymer ?
#
loop_
_entity_poly.entity_id
_entity_poly.type
_entity_poly.pdbx_seq_one_letter_code
_entity_poly.pdbx_strand_id
1 'polypeptide(L)'
;MAGKKREIQLQAVINNQSMWDEMLQNKGLTVIDVYQAWCGPCKAMQTLFRKLKNELNEDEILHFAVAEADNIVTLQPFRDKCEPIFLFSVNGKIVAKINGANAPLVNKKIVDLVNEERKIAAGEMVRPQYNEILLADSDTENAGEASSENLEQLYSIAIIKPEAVVTGKTVEIKRKGDIGEQNLIINAGFVIEAEAKRVLTEEQVRDFYSRIADQPDFEDFVPLMTNGISYILVISQGNKQDPPWKETVPNPESELEPSENQHEMVTPTVMEKWDSLQDYIERQHLSEFCDIEENMANVNKVIDIFFPDFKSITSIKLERIMALLRPDLFKKKKEDVLNIIQDEGFKILMQRQIVLSEEEAQTLCKEYKNEDYFENLIENMTSGPSLALVLLRDNGLQHWKKLIGPNTLEEAKECLPESLCVQFAMESLPINQLYGSVSLEAAEREIQYFFPPQNTLGLIKPHVTQEQREEIIDLIKEAGFEITQMKEVLLTEDQADKIYFKIKKRDFYKDVLEVLSEGPSLVMVLTKWNAISDWRRLMGPIDPDEGKLLSPDSIRATYGKNVLRNAVHGSSTVHEAMETINKIFEEAVPENPEQN
;
A
#
# COMPACT_ATOMS: atom_id res chain seq x y z
N MET A 1 -14.63 -8.35 68.56
CA MET A 1 -14.03 -9.13 67.45
C MET A 1 -14.50 -8.51 66.15
N ALA A 2 -13.65 -7.73 65.49
CA ALA A 2 -13.98 -7.05 64.25
C ALA A 2 -13.96 -8.08 63.10
N GLY A 3 -15.11 -8.29 62.46
CA GLY A 3 -15.23 -9.16 61.30
C GLY A 3 -14.33 -8.65 60.16
N LYS A 4 -13.48 -9.54 59.63
CA LYS A 4 -12.74 -9.30 58.39
C LYS A 4 -13.75 -8.94 57.29
N LYS A 5 -13.77 -7.68 56.86
CA LYS A 5 -14.38 -7.27 55.59
C LYS A 5 -13.76 -8.15 54.50
N ARG A 6 -14.55 -8.99 53.84
CA ARG A 6 -14.15 -9.64 52.58
C ARG A 6 -13.85 -8.53 51.58
N GLU A 7 -12.61 -8.41 51.13
CA GLU A 7 -12.27 -7.54 50.00
C GLU A 7 -13.07 -8.02 48.78
N ILE A 8 -13.87 -7.13 48.20
CA ILE A 8 -14.60 -7.40 46.97
C ILE A 8 -13.56 -7.50 45.86
N GLN A 9 -13.44 -8.67 45.25
CA GLN A 9 -12.50 -8.92 44.15
C GLN A 9 -12.91 -8.05 42.96
N LEU A 10 -12.07 -7.06 42.63
CA LEU A 10 -12.39 -6.01 41.65
C LEU A 10 -12.44 -6.53 40.21
N GLN A 11 -11.57 -7.50 39.90
CA GLN A 11 -11.37 -8.08 38.58
C GLN A 11 -11.42 -9.62 38.66
N ALA A 12 -12.06 -10.27 37.69
CA ALA A 12 -12.01 -11.72 37.54
C ALA A 12 -10.63 -12.15 37.05
N VAL A 13 -10.06 -13.21 37.61
CA VAL A 13 -8.74 -13.73 37.21
C VAL A 13 -8.93 -14.86 36.23
N ILE A 14 -8.33 -14.77 35.04
CA ILE A 14 -8.41 -15.75 33.97
C ILE A 14 -7.01 -16.31 33.74
N ASN A 15 -6.84 -17.60 33.96
CA ASN A 15 -5.53 -18.26 33.89
C ASN A 15 -5.51 -19.50 32.99
N ASN A 16 -6.60 -19.77 32.25
CA ASN A 16 -6.69 -20.87 31.31
C ASN A 16 -7.73 -20.58 30.23
N GLN A 17 -7.66 -21.32 29.11
CA GLN A 17 -8.54 -21.14 27.96
C GLN A 17 -10.03 -21.34 28.29
N SER A 18 -10.38 -22.29 29.16
CA SER A 18 -11.79 -22.53 29.51
C SER A 18 -12.42 -21.33 30.22
N MET A 19 -11.67 -20.67 31.11
CA MET A 19 -12.11 -19.45 31.79
C MET A 19 -12.16 -18.24 30.85
N TRP A 20 -11.31 -18.23 29.81
CA TRP A 20 -11.33 -17.21 28.77
C TRP A 20 -12.62 -17.29 27.95
N ASP A 21 -12.98 -18.49 27.50
CA ASP A 21 -14.19 -18.72 26.70
C ASP A 21 -15.47 -18.45 27.52
N GLU A 22 -15.48 -18.80 28.81
CA GLU A 22 -16.59 -18.48 29.73
C GLU A 22 -16.74 -16.97 29.93
N MET A 23 -15.64 -16.24 30.11
CA MET A 23 -15.68 -14.79 30.27
C MET A 23 -16.21 -14.07 29.03
N LEU A 24 -15.89 -14.55 27.82
CA LEU A 24 -16.42 -13.98 26.59
C LEU A 24 -17.95 -14.08 26.49
N GLN A 25 -18.59 -14.98 27.23
CA GLN A 25 -20.05 -15.09 27.28
C GLN A 25 -20.72 -14.04 28.18
N ASN A 26 -19.94 -13.22 28.89
CA ASN A 26 -20.48 -12.14 29.72
C ASN A 26 -21.25 -11.12 28.87
N LYS A 27 -22.42 -10.74 29.36
CA LYS A 27 -23.26 -9.71 28.72
C LYS A 27 -22.71 -8.33 29.05
N GLY A 28 -22.64 -7.47 28.04
CA GLY A 28 -22.12 -6.11 28.16
C GLY A 28 -20.65 -6.00 27.79
N LEU A 29 -19.98 -4.97 28.32
CA LEU A 29 -18.58 -4.67 28.07
C LEU A 29 -17.69 -5.38 29.10
N THR A 30 -16.75 -6.20 28.63
CA THR A 30 -15.67 -6.74 29.46
C THR A 30 -14.34 -6.11 29.08
N VAL A 31 -13.70 -5.46 30.05
CA VAL A 31 -12.35 -4.88 29.91
C VAL A 31 -11.35 -5.86 30.50
N ILE A 32 -10.40 -6.30 29.67
CA ILE A 32 -9.47 -7.37 30.01
C ILE A 32 -8.05 -6.81 30.02
N ASP A 33 -7.41 -6.85 31.19
CA ASP A 33 -5.99 -6.52 31.37
C ASP A 33 -5.15 -7.79 31.16
N VAL A 34 -4.44 -7.86 30.04
CA VAL A 34 -3.61 -9.01 29.66
C VAL A 34 -2.20 -8.82 30.23
N TYR A 35 -1.73 -9.82 30.98
CA TYR A 35 -0.44 -9.80 31.65
C TYR A 35 0.28 -11.16 31.57
N GLN A 36 1.57 -11.17 31.93
CA GLN A 36 2.38 -12.39 31.99
C GLN A 36 2.64 -12.80 33.43
N ALA A 37 2.80 -14.10 33.69
CA ALA A 37 2.93 -14.66 35.03
C ALA A 37 4.07 -14.01 35.84
N TRP A 38 5.14 -13.57 35.17
CA TRP A 38 6.29 -12.94 35.82
C TRP A 38 6.12 -11.43 36.12
N CYS A 39 5.24 -10.71 35.41
CA CYS A 39 5.04 -9.26 35.61
C CYS A 39 3.76 -8.92 36.39
N GLY A 40 2.74 -9.77 36.34
CA GLY A 40 1.45 -9.55 36.99
C GLY A 40 0.60 -8.43 36.36
N PRO A 41 -0.68 -8.28 36.76
CA PRO A 41 -1.58 -7.29 36.17
C PRO A 41 -1.18 -5.84 36.48
N CYS A 42 -1.65 -4.91 35.65
CA CYS A 42 -1.26 -3.51 35.73
C CYS A 42 -1.83 -2.81 36.98
N LYS A 43 -1.00 -2.65 38.02
CA LYS A 43 -1.39 -2.00 39.29
C LYS A 43 -1.76 -0.52 39.14
N ALA A 44 -1.20 0.18 38.16
CA ALA A 44 -1.46 1.60 37.92
C ALA A 44 -2.92 1.87 37.52
N MET A 45 -3.57 0.90 36.87
CA MET A 45 -4.92 1.04 36.32
C MET A 45 -6.03 0.62 37.30
N GLN A 46 -5.68 -0.03 38.42
CA GLN A 46 -6.66 -0.54 39.39
C GLN A 46 -7.50 0.57 40.04
N THR A 47 -6.92 1.75 40.27
CA THR A 47 -7.65 2.90 40.84
C THR A 47 -8.71 3.41 39.88
N LEU A 48 -8.39 3.46 38.58
CA LEU A 48 -9.32 3.86 37.53
C LEU A 48 -10.48 2.86 37.41
N PHE A 49 -10.17 1.56 37.33
CA PHE A 49 -11.20 0.52 37.21
C PHE A 49 -12.13 0.48 38.43
N ARG A 50 -11.60 0.71 39.63
CA ARG A 50 -12.42 0.84 40.84
C ARG A 50 -13.36 2.04 40.77
N LYS A 51 -12.88 3.18 40.29
CA LYS A 51 -13.70 4.38 40.11
C LYS A 51 -14.82 4.12 39.10
N LEU A 52 -14.47 3.62 37.91
CA LEU A 52 -15.42 3.32 36.83
C LEU A 52 -16.45 2.25 37.21
N LYS A 53 -16.05 1.21 37.94
CA LYS A 53 -16.97 0.18 38.43
C LYS A 53 -18.01 0.77 39.38
N ASN A 54 -17.62 1.73 40.22
CA ASN A 54 -18.55 2.37 41.15
C ASN A 54 -19.46 3.40 40.45
N GLU A 55 -18.96 4.08 39.41
CA GLU A 55 -19.70 5.14 38.70
C GLU A 55 -20.62 4.62 37.59
N LEU A 56 -20.27 3.51 36.92
CA LEU A 56 -20.93 3.08 35.69
C LEU A 56 -21.61 1.70 35.76
N ASN A 57 -21.30 0.87 36.77
CA ASN A 57 -21.77 -0.52 36.81
C ASN A 57 -23.10 -0.72 37.56
N GLU A 58 -23.99 0.26 37.52
CA GLU A 58 -25.32 0.17 38.15
C GLU A 58 -26.22 -0.90 37.51
N ASP A 59 -26.04 -1.16 36.20
CA ASP A 59 -26.83 -2.10 35.40
C ASP A 59 -26.13 -3.45 35.11
N GLU A 60 -25.02 -3.76 35.78
CA GLU A 60 -24.17 -4.95 35.53
C GLU A 60 -23.62 -5.06 34.08
N ILE A 61 -23.51 -3.93 33.37
CA ILE A 61 -23.04 -3.87 31.97
C ILE A 61 -21.50 -3.88 31.87
N LEU A 62 -20.77 -3.53 32.94
CA LEU A 62 -19.32 -3.34 32.91
C LEU A 62 -18.58 -4.37 33.77
N HIS A 63 -17.83 -5.24 33.12
CA HIS A 63 -17.01 -6.28 33.74
C HIS A 63 -15.52 -5.96 33.59
N PHE A 64 -14.74 -6.30 34.60
CA PHE A 64 -13.28 -6.20 34.54
C PHE A 64 -12.66 -7.57 34.78
N ALA A 65 -11.71 -7.94 33.93
CA ALA A 65 -10.94 -9.16 34.03
C ALA A 65 -9.44 -8.88 33.94
N VAL A 66 -8.64 -9.77 34.50
CA VAL A 66 -7.19 -9.87 34.29
C VAL A 66 -6.92 -11.24 33.70
N ALA A 67 -6.15 -11.30 32.61
CA ALA A 67 -5.88 -12.54 31.86
C ALA A 67 -4.39 -12.81 31.77
N GLU A 68 -3.98 -14.00 32.20
CA GLU A 68 -2.59 -14.46 32.12
C GLU A 68 -2.32 -15.08 30.74
N ALA A 69 -1.55 -14.40 29.90
CA ALA A 69 -1.31 -14.78 28.49
C ALA A 69 -0.56 -16.11 28.32
N ASP A 70 0.24 -16.51 29.32
CA ASP A 70 1.11 -17.70 29.25
C ASP A 70 0.30 -19.00 29.11
N ASN A 71 -0.91 -19.04 29.70
CA ASN A 71 -1.74 -20.22 29.80
C ASN A 71 -3.02 -20.16 28.94
N ILE A 72 -3.15 -19.14 28.09
CA ILE A 72 -4.30 -18.93 27.20
C ILE A 72 -3.80 -18.96 25.76
N VAL A 73 -4.35 -19.85 24.93
CA VAL A 73 -3.89 -20.05 23.54
C VAL A 73 -4.25 -18.83 22.69
N THR A 74 -5.44 -18.28 22.87
CA THR A 74 -5.91 -17.08 22.15
C THR A 74 -5.06 -15.82 22.42
N LEU A 75 -4.27 -15.80 23.50
CA LEU A 75 -3.41 -14.69 23.88
C LEU A 75 -1.93 -14.92 23.56
N GLN A 76 -1.60 -15.99 22.82
CA GLN A 76 -0.24 -16.29 22.37
C GLN A 76 0.49 -15.10 21.73
N PRO A 77 -0.14 -14.23 20.90
CA PRO A 77 0.52 -13.05 20.31
C PRO A 77 0.99 -11.99 21.31
N PHE A 78 0.61 -12.11 22.58
CA PHE A 78 0.94 -11.19 23.68
C PHE A 78 1.94 -11.78 24.67
N ARG A 79 2.46 -12.98 24.42
CA ARG A 79 3.57 -13.56 25.16
C ARG A 79 4.88 -12.80 24.88
N ASP A 80 5.82 -12.90 25.82
CA ASP A 80 7.11 -12.20 25.87
C ASP A 80 7.14 -10.65 25.71
N LYS A 81 5.99 -9.97 25.79
CA LYS A 81 5.86 -8.50 25.82
C LYS A 81 5.75 -7.94 27.24
N CYS A 82 6.58 -6.93 27.55
CA CYS A 82 6.61 -6.24 28.84
C CYS A 82 5.56 -5.09 28.97
N GLU A 83 4.80 -4.81 27.91
CA GLU A 83 3.82 -3.71 27.87
C GLU A 83 2.42 -4.21 28.26
N PRO A 84 1.69 -3.51 29.14
CA PRO A 84 0.31 -3.88 29.51
C PRO A 84 -0.64 -3.67 28.33
N ILE A 85 -1.53 -4.63 28.10
CA ILE A 85 -2.48 -4.60 26.98
C ILE A 85 -3.91 -4.70 27.50
N PHE A 86 -4.77 -3.79 27.06
CA PHE A 86 -6.19 -3.76 27.41
C PHE A 86 -7.04 -4.17 26.21
N LEU A 87 -7.78 -5.27 26.34
CA LEU A 87 -8.74 -5.73 25.36
C LEU A 87 -10.16 -5.37 25.79
N PHE A 88 -11.00 -5.04 24.82
CA PHE A 88 -12.40 -4.70 25.03
C PHE A 88 -13.27 -5.72 24.32
N SER A 89 -14.01 -6.51 25.11
CA SER A 89 -14.94 -7.52 24.62
C SER A 89 -16.38 -7.04 24.79
N VAL A 90 -17.19 -7.13 23.73
CA VAL A 90 -18.62 -6.87 23.79
C VAL A 90 -19.36 -8.09 23.22
N ASN A 91 -20.19 -8.74 24.02
CA ASN A 91 -20.95 -9.96 23.64
C ASN A 91 -20.09 -11.04 22.97
N GLY A 92 -18.90 -11.29 23.53
CA GLY A 92 -18.00 -12.36 23.08
C GLY A 92 -17.11 -12.05 21.89
N LYS A 93 -17.12 -10.81 21.39
CA LYS A 93 -16.19 -10.36 20.35
C LYS A 93 -15.23 -9.30 20.88
N ILE A 94 -13.95 -9.42 20.55
CA ILE A 94 -12.95 -8.38 20.85
C ILE A 94 -13.10 -7.25 19.82
N VAL A 95 -13.53 -6.08 20.29
CA VAL A 95 -13.88 -4.93 19.42
C VAL A 95 -12.82 -3.83 19.43
N ALA A 96 -11.92 -3.84 20.42
CA ALA A 96 -10.82 -2.88 20.50
C ALA A 96 -9.64 -3.44 21.32
N LYS A 97 -8.45 -2.90 21.05
CA LYS A 97 -7.21 -3.14 21.80
C LYS A 97 -6.53 -1.80 22.07
N ILE A 98 -6.02 -1.61 23.29
CA ILE A 98 -5.14 -0.49 23.65
C ILE A 98 -3.85 -1.07 24.22
N ASN A 99 -2.72 -0.63 23.67
CA ASN A 99 -1.40 -0.93 24.21
C ASN A 99 -0.98 0.17 25.20
N GLY A 100 -0.37 -0.24 26.30
CA GLY A 100 0.17 0.65 27.32
C GLY A 100 -0.85 1.13 28.34
N ALA A 101 -0.35 1.60 29.49
CA ALA A 101 -1.15 2.09 30.60
C ALA A 101 -1.66 3.54 30.36
N ASN A 102 -2.33 3.78 29.23
CA ASN A 102 -2.90 5.07 28.89
C ASN A 102 -4.28 5.25 29.55
N ALA A 103 -4.27 5.69 30.81
CA ALA A 103 -5.48 5.85 31.62
C ALA A 103 -6.57 6.73 30.98
N PRO A 104 -6.26 7.91 30.39
CA PRO A 104 -7.27 8.72 29.69
C PRO A 104 -7.93 8.02 28.50
N LEU A 105 -7.13 7.33 27.66
CA LEU A 105 -7.63 6.65 26.47
C LEU A 105 -8.50 5.45 26.84
N VAL A 106 -8.05 4.64 27.81
CA VAL A 106 -8.83 3.52 28.35
C VAL A 106 -10.13 4.03 28.98
N ASN A 107 -10.08 5.10 29.79
CA ASN A 107 -11.26 5.70 30.40
C ASN A 107 -12.29 6.15 29.36
N LYS A 108 -11.84 6.91 28.34
CA LYS A 108 -12.71 7.39 27.26
C LYS A 108 -13.37 6.21 26.54
N LYS A 109 -12.59 5.20 26.15
CA LYS A 109 -13.11 4.03 25.43
C LYS A 109 -14.14 3.24 26.25
N ILE A 110 -13.93 3.08 27.56
CA ILE A 110 -14.90 2.43 28.45
C ILE A 110 -16.19 3.24 28.52
N VAL A 111 -16.10 4.56 28.74
CA VAL A 111 -17.26 5.44 28.84
C VAL A 111 -18.08 5.42 27.55
N ASP A 112 -17.42 5.51 26.39
CA ASP A 112 -18.08 5.49 25.08
C ASP A 112 -18.83 4.17 24.87
N LEU A 113 -18.16 3.02 25.04
CA LEU A 113 -18.77 1.69 24.84
C LEU A 113 -19.89 1.39 25.84
N VAL A 114 -19.78 1.84 27.10
CA VAL A 114 -20.85 1.69 28.10
C VAL A 114 -22.06 2.56 27.74
N ASN A 115 -21.85 3.80 27.30
CA ASN A 115 -22.94 4.68 26.87
C ASN A 115 -23.66 4.14 25.64
N GLU A 116 -22.93 3.53 24.70
CA GLU A 116 -23.51 2.84 23.56
C GLU A 116 -24.36 1.64 23.99
N GLU A 117 -23.85 0.77 24.87
CA GLU A 117 -24.63 -0.36 25.40
C GLU A 117 -25.88 0.09 26.17
N ARG A 118 -25.81 1.21 26.92
CA ARG A 118 -26.98 1.80 27.59
C ARG A 118 -28.04 2.28 26.58
N LYS A 119 -27.63 2.97 25.52
CA LYS A 119 -28.54 3.43 24.46
C LYS A 119 -29.17 2.26 23.69
N ILE A 120 -28.41 1.18 23.47
CA ILE A 120 -28.92 -0.06 22.86
C ILE A 120 -29.94 -0.73 23.79
N ALA A 121 -29.63 -0.83 25.10
CA ALA A 121 -30.55 -1.39 26.09
C ALA A 121 -31.85 -0.56 26.23
N ALA A 122 -31.76 0.76 26.10
CA ALA A 122 -32.90 1.67 26.07
C ALA A 122 -33.70 1.64 24.75
N GLY A 123 -33.21 0.95 23.71
CA GLY A 123 -33.84 0.87 22.40
C GLY A 123 -33.68 2.12 21.53
N GLU A 124 -32.84 3.07 21.94
CA GLU A 124 -32.59 4.33 21.23
C GLU A 124 -31.58 4.18 20.08
N MET A 125 -30.84 3.08 20.05
CA MET A 125 -29.77 2.85 19.08
C MET A 125 -29.73 1.38 18.64
N VAL A 126 -29.59 1.15 17.33
CA VAL A 126 -29.32 -0.18 16.79
C VAL A 126 -27.84 -0.51 16.99
N ARG A 127 -27.55 -1.72 17.46
CA ARG A 127 -26.17 -2.15 17.75
C ARG A 127 -25.28 -2.04 16.50
N PRO A 128 -24.17 -1.29 16.56
CA PRO A 128 -23.25 -1.19 15.44
C PRO A 128 -22.56 -2.54 15.15
N GLN A 129 -22.23 -2.80 13.88
CA GLN A 129 -21.39 -3.95 13.52
C GLN A 129 -19.95 -3.66 13.92
N TYR A 130 -19.46 -4.30 14.97
CA TYR A 130 -18.05 -4.25 15.34
C TYR A 130 -17.25 -5.24 14.49
N ASN A 131 -16.17 -4.75 13.88
CA ASN A 131 -15.15 -5.62 13.28
C ASN A 131 -14.39 -6.34 14.42
N GLU A 132 -14.41 -7.66 14.41
CA GLU A 132 -13.73 -8.48 15.40
C GLU A 132 -12.22 -8.46 15.16
N ILE A 133 -11.43 -8.11 16.17
CA ILE A 133 -9.97 -8.15 16.10
C ILE A 133 -9.55 -9.61 16.27
N LEU A 134 -9.11 -10.23 15.18
CA LEU A 134 -8.48 -11.55 15.21
C LEU A 134 -7.10 -11.46 15.85
N LEU A 135 -6.90 -12.20 16.94
CA LEU A 135 -5.63 -12.34 17.65
C LEU A 135 -4.89 -13.56 17.08
N ALA A 136 -4.21 -13.38 15.93
CA ALA A 136 -3.51 -14.47 15.23
C ALA A 136 -1.99 -14.49 15.53
N ASP A 137 -1.40 -15.69 15.45
CA ASP A 137 -0.02 -16.03 15.84
C ASP A 137 1.06 -15.33 14.99
N SER A 138 2.05 -14.75 15.68
CA SER A 138 3.29 -14.25 15.11
C SER A 138 4.39 -15.30 15.25
N ASP A 139 4.42 -16.28 14.33
CA ASP A 139 5.57 -17.18 14.15
C ASP A 139 5.94 -17.24 12.66
N THR A 140 6.22 -16.07 12.08
CA THR A 140 7.06 -15.92 10.89
C THR A 140 7.73 -14.54 10.93
N GLU A 141 8.65 -14.33 11.87
CA GLU A 141 9.70 -13.33 11.71
C GLU A 141 10.96 -14.05 11.20
N ASN A 142 11.12 -14.05 9.88
CA ASN A 142 12.44 -14.01 9.28
C ASN A 142 12.47 -12.70 8.48
N ALA A 143 12.97 -11.67 9.14
CA ALA A 143 13.18 -10.34 8.59
C ALA A 143 14.24 -10.40 7.49
N GLY A 144 13.78 -10.49 6.24
CA GLY A 144 14.30 -9.60 5.21
C GLY A 144 13.32 -8.44 5.15
N GLU A 145 13.74 -7.27 5.64
CA GLU A 145 13.01 -6.02 5.47
C GLU A 145 12.84 -5.75 3.97
N ALA A 146 11.73 -6.19 3.40
CA ALA A 146 11.09 -5.46 2.33
C ALA A 146 10.28 -4.37 3.03
N SER A 147 10.90 -3.21 3.21
CA SER A 147 10.21 -1.97 3.50
C SER A 147 9.10 -1.80 2.46
N SER A 148 7.88 -2.16 2.85
CA SER A 148 6.71 -1.52 2.29
C SER A 148 6.81 -0.07 2.74
N GLU A 149 7.44 0.75 1.90
CA GLU A 149 7.38 2.19 2.01
C GLU A 149 5.92 2.62 1.81
N ASN A 150 5.09 2.42 2.83
CA ASN A 150 4.08 3.40 3.13
C ASN A 150 4.87 4.61 3.63
N LEU A 151 5.17 5.56 2.73
CA LEU A 151 5.37 6.93 3.18
C LEU A 151 4.07 7.31 3.90
N GLU A 152 4.05 7.20 5.23
CA GLU A 152 3.11 7.97 6.04
C GLU A 152 3.40 9.43 5.72
N GLN A 153 2.66 9.98 4.77
CA GLN A 153 2.87 11.34 4.30
C GLN A 153 2.66 12.27 5.49
N LEU A 154 3.75 12.87 5.97
CA LEU A 154 3.73 13.75 7.13
C LEU A 154 3.01 15.05 6.73
N TYR A 155 1.81 15.24 7.29
CA TYR A 155 1.06 16.48 7.12
C TYR A 155 1.41 17.46 8.24
N SER A 156 1.53 18.72 7.89
CA SER A 156 1.60 19.86 8.81
C SER A 156 0.37 20.73 8.62
N ILE A 157 -0.07 21.42 9.67
CA ILE A 157 -1.20 22.33 9.58
C ILE A 157 -0.73 23.74 9.81
N ALA A 158 -1.06 24.64 8.88
CA ALA A 158 -0.82 26.07 9.04
C ALA A 158 -2.15 26.80 9.27
N ILE A 159 -2.22 27.59 10.35
CA ILE A 159 -3.35 28.46 10.65
C ILE A 159 -2.92 29.92 10.44
N ILE A 160 -3.53 30.57 9.46
CA ILE A 160 -3.38 32.00 9.21
C ILE A 160 -4.34 32.75 10.13
N LYS A 161 -3.79 33.62 10.98
CA LYS A 161 -4.53 34.38 12.01
C LYS A 161 -5.52 35.36 11.37
N PRO A 162 -6.68 35.66 12.00
CA PRO A 162 -7.68 36.54 11.42
C PRO A 162 -7.18 37.93 11.03
N GLU A 163 -6.25 38.51 11.79
CA GLU A 163 -5.64 39.81 11.47
C GLU A 163 -4.88 39.79 10.13
N ALA A 164 -4.13 38.71 9.88
CA ALA A 164 -3.42 38.49 8.61
C ALA A 164 -4.39 38.31 7.43
N VAL A 165 -5.59 37.79 7.71
CA VAL A 165 -6.66 37.64 6.73
C VAL A 165 -7.28 38.98 6.36
N VAL A 166 -7.58 39.81 7.35
CA VAL A 166 -8.18 41.14 7.16
C VAL A 166 -7.21 42.10 6.44
N THR A 167 -5.91 41.99 6.72
CA THR A 167 -4.85 42.80 6.10
C THR A 167 -4.49 42.38 4.68
N GLY A 168 -5.11 41.32 4.13
CA GLY A 168 -4.90 40.87 2.75
C GLY A 168 -3.63 40.04 2.52
N LYS A 169 -2.85 39.78 3.57
CA LYS A 169 -1.60 38.98 3.53
C LYS A 169 -1.83 37.51 3.19
N THR A 170 -3.08 37.04 3.20
CA THR A 170 -3.42 35.68 2.78
C THR A 170 -2.98 35.38 1.35
N VAL A 171 -3.00 36.38 0.45
CA VAL A 171 -2.60 36.17 -0.96
C VAL A 171 -1.09 35.98 -1.08
N GLU A 172 -0.28 36.73 -0.31
CA GLU A 172 1.18 36.57 -0.24
C GLU A 172 1.56 35.19 0.33
N ILE A 173 0.75 34.67 1.27
CA ILE A 173 0.96 33.35 1.86
C ILE A 173 0.49 32.21 0.93
N LYS A 174 -0.47 32.45 0.00
CA LYS A 174 -1.18 31.39 -0.75
C LYS A 174 -1.00 31.31 -2.28
N ARG A 175 -0.63 32.38 -3.02
CA ARG A 175 -0.99 32.43 -4.46
C ARG A 175 -0.16 31.54 -5.41
N LYS A 176 -0.91 30.94 -6.34
CA LYS A 176 -0.61 30.20 -7.57
C LYS A 176 -0.08 31.15 -8.66
N GLY A 177 0.85 30.68 -9.50
CA GLY A 177 1.76 31.47 -10.36
C GLY A 177 1.19 32.41 -11.44
N ASP A 178 2.17 33.03 -12.11
CA ASP A 178 2.20 34.12 -13.11
C ASP A 178 2.32 35.56 -12.59
N ILE A 179 3.44 36.19 -12.99
CA ILE A 179 3.89 37.58 -12.82
C ILE A 179 4.56 37.88 -11.47
N GLY A 180 5.88 37.61 -11.41
CA GLY A 180 6.87 38.58 -10.92
C GLY A 180 6.76 39.13 -9.50
N GLU A 181 6.30 38.37 -8.51
CA GLU A 181 6.43 38.68 -7.07
C GLU A 181 6.64 37.37 -6.29
N GLN A 182 7.42 37.43 -5.20
CA GLN A 182 8.10 36.28 -4.59
C GLN A 182 7.16 35.33 -3.81
N ASN A 183 7.35 34.01 -3.98
CA ASN A 183 6.60 32.92 -3.33
C ASN A 183 7.33 32.37 -2.09
N LEU A 184 6.63 32.02 -1.00
CA LEU A 184 7.26 31.47 0.24
C LEU A 184 7.02 29.96 0.46
N ILE A 185 5.77 29.49 0.57
CA ILE A 185 5.48 28.08 0.90
C ILE A 185 5.88 27.12 -0.25
N ILE A 186 5.64 27.53 -1.50
CA ILE A 186 5.94 26.73 -2.69
C ILE A 186 7.45 26.73 -3.00
N ASN A 187 8.17 27.82 -2.75
CA ASN A 187 9.63 27.88 -2.92
C ASN A 187 10.39 27.02 -1.90
N ALA A 188 9.77 26.71 -0.76
CA ALA A 188 10.30 25.81 0.25
C ALA A 188 10.00 24.32 -0.01
N GLY A 189 9.30 23.98 -1.10
CA GLY A 189 9.00 22.59 -1.48
C GLY A 189 7.79 21.98 -0.76
N PHE A 190 6.88 22.78 -0.23
CA PHE A 190 5.66 22.30 0.43
C PHE A 190 4.41 22.48 -0.46
N VAL A 191 3.47 21.55 -0.35
CA VAL A 191 2.23 21.50 -1.14
C VAL A 191 1.01 21.69 -0.23
N ILE A 192 0.08 22.56 -0.61
CA ILE A 192 -1.20 22.73 0.11
C ILE A 192 -2.20 21.70 -0.43
N GLU A 193 -2.56 20.72 0.40
CA GLU A 193 -3.41 19.58 0.05
C GLU A 193 -4.91 19.87 0.30
N ALA A 194 -5.21 20.67 1.31
CA ALA A 194 -6.57 21.12 1.60
C ALA A 194 -6.58 22.50 2.26
N GLU A 195 -7.67 23.25 2.04
CA GLU A 195 -7.88 24.54 2.71
C GLU A 195 -9.30 24.70 3.23
N ALA A 196 -9.43 25.34 4.40
CA ALA A 196 -10.71 25.73 4.99
C ALA A 196 -10.65 27.18 5.48
N LYS A 197 -11.77 27.90 5.35
CA LYS A 197 -11.93 29.29 5.81
C LYS A 197 -13.08 29.36 6.80
N ARG A 198 -12.81 29.54 8.09
CA ARG A 198 -13.84 29.53 9.15
C ARG A 198 -13.45 30.40 10.34
N VAL A 199 -14.44 30.78 11.14
CA VAL A 199 -14.25 31.36 12.47
C VAL A 199 -14.07 30.20 13.45
N LEU A 200 -13.02 30.23 14.27
CA LEU A 200 -12.74 29.20 15.26
C LEU A 200 -13.60 29.41 16.51
N THR A 201 -14.05 28.33 17.16
CA THR A 201 -14.70 28.41 18.47
C THR A 201 -13.65 28.53 19.58
N GLU A 202 -14.04 29.05 20.74
CA GLU A 202 -13.15 29.14 21.91
C GLU A 202 -12.58 27.77 22.31
N GLU A 203 -13.40 26.71 22.28
CA GLU A 203 -12.96 25.34 22.53
C GLU A 203 -11.89 24.87 21.53
N GLN A 204 -12.07 25.17 20.25
CA GLN A 204 -11.11 24.82 19.20
C GLN A 204 -9.77 25.57 19.35
N VAL A 205 -9.83 26.85 19.71
CA VAL A 205 -8.62 27.65 19.97
C VAL A 205 -7.87 27.10 21.18
N ARG A 206 -8.59 26.77 22.27
CA ARG A 206 -7.97 26.22 23.49
C ARG A 206 -7.37 24.84 23.30
N ASP A 207 -8.00 23.97 22.51
CA ASP A 207 -7.46 22.64 22.21
C ASP A 207 -6.22 22.73 21.31
N PHE A 208 -6.27 23.57 20.25
CA PHE A 208 -5.15 23.76 19.32
C PHE A 208 -3.94 24.44 19.96
N TYR A 209 -4.16 25.52 20.71
CA TYR A 209 -3.10 26.31 21.36
C TYR A 209 -2.82 25.87 22.80
N SER A 210 -3.17 24.63 23.16
CA SER A 210 -2.95 24.08 24.49
C SER A 210 -1.50 24.19 25.00
N ARG A 211 -0.52 24.26 24.09
CA ARG A 211 0.91 24.45 24.43
C ARG A 211 1.24 25.82 25.01
N ILE A 212 0.49 26.85 24.63
CA ILE A 212 0.67 28.22 25.11
C ILE A 212 -0.41 28.61 26.13
N ALA A 213 -1.26 27.66 26.54
CA ALA A 213 -2.36 27.91 27.46
C ALA A 213 -1.91 28.41 28.85
N ASP A 214 -0.68 28.06 29.25
CA ASP A 214 -0.09 28.49 30.52
C ASP A 214 0.51 29.92 30.45
N GLN A 215 0.50 30.57 29.29
CA GLN A 215 1.02 31.93 29.13
C GLN A 215 0.01 32.98 29.65
N PRO A 216 0.48 34.05 30.32
CA PRO A 216 -0.39 35.02 31.00
C PRO A 216 -1.28 35.84 30.05
N ASP A 217 -0.88 35.93 28.78
CA ASP A 217 -1.55 36.63 27.68
C ASP A 217 -2.48 35.73 26.87
N PHE A 218 -2.56 34.43 27.19
CA PHE A 218 -3.40 33.48 26.45
C PHE A 218 -4.90 33.84 26.49
N GLU A 219 -5.39 34.34 27.63
CA GLU A 219 -6.78 34.78 27.77
C GLU A 219 -7.11 36.01 26.91
N ASP A 220 -6.12 36.87 26.64
CA ASP A 220 -6.26 38.01 25.73
C ASP A 220 -6.13 37.57 24.26
N PHE A 221 -5.44 36.46 23.99
CA PHE A 221 -5.25 35.87 22.67
C PHE A 221 -6.50 35.14 22.13
N VAL A 222 -7.23 34.41 22.98
CA VAL A 222 -8.43 33.64 22.57
C VAL A 222 -9.48 34.50 21.83
N PRO A 223 -9.83 35.72 22.29
CA PRO A 223 -10.72 36.62 21.56
C PRO A 223 -10.21 37.03 20.17
N LEU A 224 -8.89 37.12 19.96
CA LEU A 224 -8.31 37.51 18.68
C LEU A 224 -8.51 36.45 17.60
N MET A 225 -8.46 35.17 17.99
CA MET A 225 -8.66 34.03 17.10
C MET A 225 -10.13 33.68 16.86
N THR A 226 -11.03 34.06 17.75
CA THR A 226 -12.48 33.75 17.68
C THR A 226 -13.31 34.87 17.07
N ASN A 227 -12.83 36.12 17.04
CA ASN A 227 -13.58 37.26 16.50
C ASN A 227 -13.44 37.47 14.99
N GLY A 228 -12.66 36.63 14.31
CA GLY A 228 -12.43 36.79 12.88
C GLY A 228 -12.22 35.47 12.15
N ILE A 229 -12.13 35.56 10.83
CA ILE A 229 -12.02 34.39 9.97
C ILE A 229 -10.56 33.98 9.83
N SER A 230 -10.25 32.75 10.22
CA SER A 230 -8.94 32.11 10.01
C SER A 230 -8.94 31.28 8.74
N TYR A 231 -7.76 31.10 8.15
CA TYR A 231 -7.54 30.06 7.13
C TYR A 231 -6.74 28.91 7.72
N ILE A 232 -7.25 27.70 7.54
CA ILE A 232 -6.60 26.46 7.96
C ILE A 232 -6.12 25.76 6.69
N LEU A 233 -4.84 25.43 6.63
CA LEU A 233 -4.19 24.79 5.50
C LEU A 233 -3.62 23.44 5.96
N VAL A 234 -3.93 22.37 5.22
CA VAL A 234 -3.22 21.09 5.33
C VAL A 234 -2.09 21.11 4.32
N ILE A 235 -0.87 20.93 4.80
CA ILE A 235 0.35 21.06 4.02
C ILE A 235 1.11 19.74 4.07
N SER A 236 1.53 19.22 2.92
CA SER A 236 2.45 18.08 2.82
C SER A 236 3.84 18.57 2.37
N GLN A 237 4.87 17.80 2.71
CA GLN A 237 6.18 17.99 2.10
C GLN A 237 6.14 17.45 0.67
N GLY A 238 6.46 18.28 -0.32
CA GLY A 238 6.53 17.85 -1.72
C GLY A 238 7.65 16.84 -1.90
N ASN A 239 7.36 15.70 -2.52
CA ASN A 239 8.38 14.71 -2.87
C ASN A 239 9.41 15.37 -3.79
N LYS A 240 10.69 15.36 -3.39
CA LYS A 240 11.78 15.58 -4.33
C LYS A 240 11.88 14.37 -5.25
N GLN A 241 11.83 14.60 -6.57
CA GLN A 241 12.75 13.89 -7.45
C GLN A 241 14.17 14.25 -6.97
N ASP A 242 15.00 13.24 -6.70
CA ASP A 242 16.39 13.48 -6.33
C ASP A 242 17.09 14.35 -7.38
N PRO A 243 17.88 15.36 -6.98
CA PRO A 243 18.77 16.02 -7.93
C PRO A 243 19.82 14.99 -8.40
N PRO A 244 20.13 14.94 -9.71
CA PRO A 244 21.25 14.14 -10.18
C PRO A 244 22.55 14.71 -9.61
N TRP A 245 23.62 13.92 -9.61
CA TRP A 245 24.99 14.28 -9.25
C TRP A 245 25.37 14.20 -7.75
N LYS A 246 25.77 12.99 -7.33
CA LYS A 246 27.04 12.82 -6.59
C LYS A 246 27.92 11.85 -7.38
N GLU A 247 28.83 12.43 -8.15
CA GLU A 247 29.94 11.71 -8.77
C GLU A 247 30.81 11.08 -7.66
N THR A 248 30.79 9.75 -7.55
CA THR A 248 31.83 9.01 -6.84
C THR A 248 33.08 8.95 -7.72
N VAL A 249 34.05 9.82 -7.44
CA VAL A 249 35.41 9.67 -7.94
C VAL A 249 36.09 8.53 -7.15
N PRO A 250 36.66 7.51 -7.80
CA PRO A 250 37.49 6.53 -7.11
C PRO A 250 38.91 7.09 -6.94
N ASN A 251 39.54 6.87 -5.80
CA ASN A 251 40.99 7.07 -5.65
C ASN A 251 41.61 5.94 -4.81
N PRO A 252 42.88 5.57 -5.05
CA PRO A 252 43.37 4.21 -4.96
C PRO A 252 44.19 3.97 -3.69
N GLU A 253 44.56 2.71 -3.54
CA GLU A 253 45.45 2.09 -2.55
C GLU A 253 46.69 2.93 -2.14
N SER A 254 47.00 2.93 -0.85
CA SER A 254 48.38 2.82 -0.35
C SER A 254 48.43 2.41 1.12
N GLU A 255 49.29 1.44 1.41
CA GLU A 255 49.61 0.81 2.70
C GLU A 255 50.44 1.68 3.67
N LEU A 256 50.38 1.32 4.97
CA LEU A 256 51.46 1.22 6.00
C LEU A 256 51.23 1.93 7.36
N GLU A 257 50.91 1.08 8.36
CA GLU A 257 51.48 0.95 9.74
C GLU A 257 51.36 2.08 10.81
N PRO A 258 51.38 1.72 12.12
CA PRO A 258 50.51 2.31 13.14
C PRO A 258 51.24 3.30 14.08
N SER A 259 50.49 4.26 14.64
CA SER A 259 50.91 4.93 15.87
C SER A 259 49.70 5.20 16.78
N GLU A 260 49.83 4.77 18.02
CA GLU A 260 48.92 5.01 19.12
C GLU A 260 48.93 6.50 19.48
N ASN A 261 47.77 7.16 19.50
CA ASN A 261 47.35 8.04 20.58
C ASN A 261 45.86 8.39 20.44
N GLN A 262 45.19 8.33 21.58
CA GLN A 262 43.74 8.43 21.75
C GLN A 262 43.21 9.80 21.32
N HIS A 263 42.27 9.80 20.37
CA HIS A 263 41.22 10.82 20.26
C HIS A 263 39.92 10.17 19.82
N GLU A 264 38.87 10.51 20.56
CA GLU A 264 37.48 10.07 20.41
C GLU A 264 37.01 10.15 18.95
N MET A 265 36.44 9.05 18.46
CA MET A 265 35.73 9.01 17.18
C MET A 265 34.49 9.90 17.26
N VAL A 266 34.61 11.12 16.73
CA VAL A 266 33.48 11.89 16.23
C VAL A 266 33.16 11.32 14.84
N THR A 267 32.12 10.51 14.76
CA THR A 267 31.46 10.21 13.48
C THR A 267 30.91 11.50 12.87
N PRO A 268 31.02 11.74 11.55
CA PRO A 268 30.38 12.87 10.91
C PRO A 268 28.86 12.64 10.93
N THR A 269 28.26 13.14 12.00
CA THR A 269 26.84 13.40 12.15
C THR A 269 26.55 14.68 11.38
N VAL A 270 26.02 14.60 10.15
CA VAL A 270 25.04 15.56 9.62
C VAL A 270 24.29 14.85 8.49
N MET A 271 23.20 14.16 8.82
CA MET A 271 22.02 14.23 7.95
C MET A 271 21.67 15.71 7.89
N GLU A 272 21.65 16.32 6.70
CA GLU A 272 21.04 17.64 6.54
C GLU A 272 19.54 17.47 6.85
N LYS A 273 19.22 17.69 8.13
CA LYS A 273 17.88 17.81 8.65
C LYS A 273 17.28 19.00 7.90
N TRP A 274 16.22 18.76 7.13
CA TRP A 274 15.43 19.87 6.64
C TRP A 274 14.95 20.66 7.87
N ASP A 275 15.15 21.97 7.84
CA ASP A 275 14.56 22.87 8.81
C ASP A 275 13.04 22.62 8.79
N SER A 276 12.42 22.48 9.97
CA SER A 276 10.97 22.29 10.11
C SER A 276 10.21 23.40 9.37
N LEU A 277 8.97 23.18 8.93
CA LEU A 277 8.17 24.24 8.31
C LEU A 277 8.04 25.42 9.30
N GLN A 278 8.03 25.12 10.61
CA GLN A 278 8.10 26.10 11.69
C GLN A 278 9.40 26.92 11.62
N ASP A 279 10.56 26.27 11.52
CA ASP A 279 11.86 26.94 11.41
C ASP A 279 11.95 27.84 10.16
N TYR A 280 11.33 27.42 9.05
CA TYR A 280 11.25 28.22 7.82
C TYR A 280 10.38 29.47 8.01
N ILE A 281 9.20 29.34 8.63
CA ILE A 281 8.31 30.48 8.92
C ILE A 281 8.93 31.47 9.90
N GLU A 282 9.66 30.98 10.90
CA GLU A 282 10.38 31.81 11.87
C GLU A 282 11.47 32.64 11.20
N ARG A 283 12.24 32.05 10.26
CA ARG A 283 13.26 32.77 9.46
C ARG A 283 12.67 33.87 8.57
N GLN A 284 11.41 33.74 8.18
CA GLN A 284 10.71 34.68 7.31
C GLN A 284 9.91 35.73 8.10
N HIS A 285 10.02 35.74 9.44
CA HIS A 285 9.26 36.62 10.33
C HIS A 285 7.74 36.55 10.14
N LEU A 286 7.22 35.37 9.79
CA LEU A 286 5.80 35.15 9.51
C LEU A 286 5.02 34.57 10.69
N SER A 287 5.68 34.29 11.83
CA SER A 287 5.05 33.79 13.07
C SER A 287 4.01 34.75 13.66
N GLU A 288 4.12 36.05 13.33
CA GLU A 288 3.10 37.05 13.66
C GLU A 288 1.78 36.81 12.91
N PHE A 289 1.80 36.16 11.74
CA PHE A 289 0.66 36.03 10.83
C PHE A 289 0.17 34.59 10.64
N CYS A 290 1.02 33.59 10.92
CA CYS A 290 0.76 32.18 10.69
C CYS A 290 1.38 31.32 11.80
N ASP A 291 0.59 30.41 12.39
CA ASP A 291 1.09 29.38 13.31
C ASP A 291 1.09 28.02 12.63
N ILE A 292 2.07 27.16 12.93
CA ILE A 292 2.18 25.80 12.39
C ILE A 292 2.05 24.77 13.50
N GLU A 293 1.34 23.69 13.20
CA GLU A 293 1.31 22.47 13.99
C GLU A 293 1.88 21.30 13.19
N GLU A 294 2.94 20.69 13.71
CA GLU A 294 3.63 19.53 13.11
C GLU A 294 3.49 18.26 13.97
N ASN A 295 2.91 18.37 15.18
CA ASN A 295 2.70 17.19 16.01
C ASN A 295 1.58 16.31 15.45
N MET A 296 1.93 15.09 15.08
CA MET A 296 1.03 14.10 14.46
C MET A 296 -0.29 13.90 15.19
N ALA A 297 -0.32 13.93 16.53
CA ALA A 297 -1.56 13.73 17.28
C ALA A 297 -2.49 14.94 17.14
N ASN A 298 -1.94 16.16 17.18
CA ASN A 298 -2.71 17.39 17.00
C ASN A 298 -3.12 17.59 15.54
N VAL A 299 -2.22 17.33 14.59
CA VAL A 299 -2.52 17.33 13.14
C VAL A 299 -3.70 16.41 12.84
N ASN A 300 -3.67 15.17 13.32
CA ASN A 300 -4.76 14.21 13.08
C ASN A 300 -6.10 14.68 13.66
N LYS A 301 -6.12 15.23 14.88
CA LYS A 301 -7.33 15.79 15.49
C LYS A 301 -7.90 16.93 14.64
N VAL A 302 -7.05 17.84 14.18
CA VAL A 302 -7.47 19.01 13.41
C VAL A 302 -7.96 18.59 12.02
N ILE A 303 -7.31 17.60 11.38
CA ILE A 303 -7.85 16.97 10.16
C ILE A 303 -9.24 16.38 10.44
N ASP A 304 -9.43 15.63 11.53
CA ASP A 304 -10.74 15.05 11.86
C ASP A 304 -11.83 16.11 12.10
N ILE A 305 -11.47 17.23 12.73
CA ILE A 305 -12.40 18.32 13.06
C ILE A 305 -12.76 19.16 11.83
N PHE A 306 -11.76 19.53 11.02
CA PHE A 306 -11.95 20.52 9.95
C PHE A 306 -12.03 19.91 8.55
N PHE A 307 -11.52 18.70 8.38
CA PHE A 307 -11.41 17.98 7.10
C PHE A 307 -11.78 16.48 7.25
N PRO A 308 -12.97 16.13 7.75
CA PRO A 308 -13.37 14.73 7.98
C PRO A 308 -13.31 13.87 6.70
N ASP A 309 -13.59 14.47 5.54
CA ASP A 309 -13.55 13.79 4.25
C ASP A 309 -12.13 13.63 3.71
N PHE A 310 -11.14 14.36 4.23
CA PHE A 310 -9.75 14.31 3.77
C PHE A 310 -9.14 12.93 4.01
N LYS A 311 -9.45 12.27 5.14
CA LYS A 311 -9.04 10.89 5.40
C LYS A 311 -9.68 9.89 4.42
N SER A 312 -10.92 10.12 3.98
CA SER A 312 -11.61 9.22 3.03
C SER A 312 -11.02 9.26 1.62
N ILE A 313 -10.56 10.44 1.19
CA ILE A 313 -9.97 10.67 -0.14
C ILE A 313 -8.50 10.19 -0.17
N THR A 314 -7.80 10.32 0.96
CA THR A 314 -6.41 9.84 1.13
C THR A 314 -6.31 8.36 1.49
N SER A 315 -7.39 7.72 1.93
CA SER A 315 -7.46 6.28 2.24
C SER A 315 -7.92 5.41 1.07
N ILE A 316 -7.85 5.89 -0.19
CA ILE A 316 -8.13 5.04 -1.36
C ILE A 316 -6.98 4.03 -1.48
N LYS A 317 -7.12 2.89 -0.77
CA LYS A 317 -6.21 1.77 -0.87
C LYS A 317 -6.61 0.93 -2.08
N LEU A 318 -5.89 1.11 -3.18
CA LEU A 318 -6.07 0.28 -4.36
C LEU A 318 -5.53 -1.13 -4.08
N GLU A 319 -6.39 -2.12 -4.22
CA GLU A 319 -6.09 -3.53 -4.00
C GLU A 319 -5.94 -4.25 -5.34
N ARG A 320 -4.90 -5.07 -5.46
CA ARG A 320 -4.68 -5.98 -6.58
C ARG A 320 -5.17 -7.37 -6.19
N ILE A 321 -6.05 -7.96 -6.99
CA ILE A 321 -6.60 -9.29 -6.74
C ILE A 321 -6.49 -10.18 -7.96
N MET A 322 -6.39 -11.50 -7.74
CA MET A 322 -6.52 -12.49 -8.80
C MET A 322 -7.99 -12.87 -8.96
N ALA A 323 -8.44 -12.91 -10.21
CA ALA A 323 -9.69 -13.55 -10.59
C ALA A 323 -9.41 -14.61 -11.66
N LEU A 324 -10.21 -15.67 -11.69
CA LEU A 324 -10.09 -16.72 -12.69
C LEU A 324 -11.47 -17.11 -13.21
N LEU A 325 -11.64 -17.10 -14.52
CA LEU A 325 -12.81 -17.67 -15.20
C LEU A 325 -12.46 -19.12 -15.57
N ARG A 326 -13.24 -20.06 -15.04
CA ARG A 326 -13.09 -21.49 -15.33
C ARG A 326 -13.36 -21.80 -16.81
N PRO A 327 -12.88 -22.94 -17.36
CA PRO A 327 -12.84 -23.17 -18.80
C PRO A 327 -14.19 -23.04 -19.52
N ASP A 328 -15.27 -23.56 -18.93
CA ASP A 328 -16.60 -23.50 -19.53
C ASP A 328 -17.15 -22.07 -19.65
N LEU A 329 -16.95 -21.26 -18.61
CA LEU A 329 -17.35 -19.86 -18.60
C LEU A 329 -16.52 -19.04 -19.58
N PHE A 330 -15.20 -19.24 -19.55
CA PHE A 330 -14.28 -18.58 -20.49
C PHE A 330 -14.67 -18.87 -21.96
N LYS A 331 -15.06 -20.10 -22.28
CA LYS A 331 -15.42 -20.48 -23.65
C LYS A 331 -16.75 -19.89 -24.12
N LYS A 332 -17.73 -19.74 -23.22
CA LYS A 332 -19.12 -19.42 -23.59
C LYS A 332 -19.50 -17.96 -23.40
N LYS A 333 -19.05 -17.30 -22.33
CA LYS A 333 -19.55 -15.97 -21.91
C LYS A 333 -18.46 -15.03 -21.37
N LYS A 334 -17.23 -15.13 -21.86
CA LYS A 334 -16.13 -14.29 -21.36
C LYS A 334 -16.39 -12.79 -21.57
N GLU A 335 -16.95 -12.39 -22.71
CA GLU A 335 -17.21 -10.98 -23.02
C GLU A 335 -18.18 -10.35 -22.02
N ASP A 336 -19.24 -11.08 -21.66
CA ASP A 336 -20.24 -10.62 -20.69
C ASP A 336 -19.60 -10.37 -19.31
N VAL A 337 -18.73 -11.28 -18.86
CA VAL A 337 -18.01 -11.15 -17.58
C VAL A 337 -17.05 -9.96 -17.61
N LEU A 338 -16.29 -9.79 -18.71
CA LEU A 338 -15.34 -8.68 -18.83
C LEU A 338 -16.05 -7.32 -18.83
N ASN A 339 -17.23 -7.22 -19.46
CA ASN A 339 -18.04 -6.01 -19.43
C ASN A 339 -18.53 -5.71 -18.01
N ILE A 340 -19.04 -6.72 -17.28
CA ILE A 340 -19.48 -6.54 -15.89
C ILE A 340 -18.31 -6.09 -15.00
N ILE A 341 -17.12 -6.68 -15.14
CA ILE A 341 -15.92 -6.28 -14.38
C ILE A 341 -15.62 -4.79 -14.58
N GLN A 342 -15.71 -4.31 -15.83
CA GLN A 342 -15.49 -2.91 -16.17
C GLN A 342 -16.59 -2.00 -15.63
N ASP A 343 -17.87 -2.37 -15.82
CA ASP A 343 -19.04 -1.62 -15.36
C ASP A 343 -19.08 -1.48 -13.83
N GLU A 344 -18.65 -2.52 -13.13
CA GLU A 344 -18.54 -2.49 -11.69
C GLU A 344 -17.45 -1.51 -11.23
N GLY A 345 -16.45 -1.21 -12.06
CA GLY A 345 -15.37 -0.25 -11.78
C GLY A 345 -14.00 -0.88 -11.52
N PHE A 346 -13.78 -2.15 -11.87
CA PHE A 346 -12.44 -2.74 -11.80
C PHE A 346 -11.61 -2.35 -13.02
N LYS A 347 -10.35 -1.99 -12.79
CA LYS A 347 -9.35 -1.89 -13.85
C LYS A 347 -8.66 -3.24 -14.03
N ILE A 348 -8.78 -3.83 -15.22
CA ILE A 348 -8.03 -5.03 -15.57
C ILE A 348 -6.58 -4.62 -15.86
N LEU A 349 -5.65 -4.97 -14.97
CA LEU A 349 -4.22 -4.72 -15.17
C LEU A 349 -3.60 -5.73 -16.11
N MET A 350 -3.98 -7.00 -15.96
CA MET A 350 -3.40 -8.11 -16.69
C MET A 350 -4.46 -9.18 -16.96
N GLN A 351 -4.31 -9.88 -18.08
CA GLN A 351 -5.12 -11.03 -18.41
C GLN A 351 -4.26 -12.08 -19.12
N ARG A 352 -4.46 -13.36 -18.79
CA ARG A 352 -3.70 -14.46 -19.36
C ARG A 352 -4.56 -15.70 -19.51
N GLN A 353 -4.53 -16.30 -20.69
CA GLN A 353 -5.09 -17.62 -20.92
C GLN A 353 -4.10 -18.67 -20.41
N ILE A 354 -4.55 -19.52 -19.48
CA ILE A 354 -3.73 -20.57 -18.86
C ILE A 354 -4.45 -21.92 -18.96
N VAL A 355 -3.71 -22.99 -19.23
CA VAL A 355 -4.19 -24.36 -19.04
C VAL A 355 -3.57 -24.84 -17.75
N LEU A 356 -4.42 -25.20 -16.78
CA LEU A 356 -3.96 -25.57 -15.46
C LEU A 356 -3.40 -26.99 -15.46
N SER A 357 -2.31 -27.21 -14.73
CA SER A 357 -1.87 -28.54 -14.34
C SER A 357 -2.81 -29.12 -13.27
N GLU A 358 -2.73 -30.43 -13.06
CA GLU A 358 -3.52 -31.10 -12.02
C GLU A 358 -3.21 -30.54 -10.62
N GLU A 359 -1.93 -30.29 -10.31
CA GLU A 359 -1.50 -29.70 -9.03
C GLU A 359 -2.03 -28.27 -8.84
N GLU A 360 -2.00 -27.46 -9.90
CA GLU A 360 -2.54 -26.09 -9.89
C GLU A 360 -4.07 -26.10 -9.68
N ALA A 361 -4.77 -26.97 -10.40
CA ALA A 361 -6.21 -27.13 -10.28
C ALA A 361 -6.62 -27.58 -8.86
N GLN A 362 -5.89 -28.54 -8.27
CA GLN A 362 -6.12 -29.00 -6.89
C GLN A 362 -5.89 -27.88 -5.87
N THR A 363 -4.88 -27.03 -6.09
CA THR A 363 -4.57 -25.91 -5.21
C THR A 363 -5.70 -24.88 -5.21
N LEU A 364 -6.17 -24.48 -6.40
CA LEU A 364 -7.25 -23.50 -6.56
C LEU A 364 -8.63 -24.04 -6.13
N CYS A 365 -8.83 -25.36 -6.18
CA CYS A 365 -10.10 -26.01 -5.83
C CYS A 365 -10.06 -26.69 -4.46
N LYS A 366 -9.08 -26.39 -3.61
CA LYS A 366 -8.84 -27.08 -2.33
C LYS A 366 -10.07 -27.10 -1.40
N GLU A 367 -10.91 -26.09 -1.49
CA GLU A 367 -12.16 -25.99 -0.71
C GLU A 367 -13.18 -27.10 -1.05
N TYR A 368 -13.13 -27.67 -2.25
CA TYR A 368 -14.03 -28.74 -2.70
C TYR A 368 -13.44 -30.15 -2.50
N LYS A 369 -12.30 -30.29 -1.81
CA LYS A 369 -11.56 -31.57 -1.75
C LYS A 369 -12.37 -32.75 -1.20
N ASN A 370 -13.38 -32.48 -0.38
CA ASN A 370 -14.22 -33.51 0.24
C ASN A 370 -15.55 -33.72 -0.50
N GLU A 371 -15.76 -33.07 -1.63
CA GLU A 371 -16.99 -33.15 -2.42
C GLU A 371 -16.95 -34.32 -3.42
N ASP A 372 -18.08 -34.98 -3.63
CA ASP A 372 -18.18 -36.16 -4.52
C ASP A 372 -17.84 -35.84 -5.99
N TYR A 373 -17.96 -34.56 -6.39
CA TYR A 373 -17.66 -34.08 -7.74
C TYR A 373 -16.24 -33.48 -7.88
N PHE A 374 -15.39 -33.57 -6.85
CA PHE A 374 -14.05 -32.98 -6.86
C PHE A 374 -13.19 -33.47 -8.03
N GLU A 375 -13.15 -34.77 -8.30
CA GLU A 375 -12.37 -35.34 -9.40
C GLU A 375 -12.84 -34.81 -10.77
N ASN A 376 -14.16 -34.75 -10.97
CA ASN A 376 -14.75 -34.18 -12.19
C ASN A 376 -14.47 -32.67 -12.33
N LEU A 377 -14.39 -31.94 -11.21
CA LEU A 377 -13.97 -30.55 -11.19
C LEU A 377 -12.51 -30.39 -11.64
N ILE A 378 -11.59 -31.22 -11.13
CA ILE A 378 -10.18 -31.19 -11.55
C ILE A 378 -10.04 -31.56 -13.04
N GLU A 379 -10.77 -32.56 -13.51
CA GLU A 379 -10.83 -32.91 -14.93
C GLU A 379 -11.31 -31.72 -15.79
N ASN A 380 -12.39 -31.04 -15.37
CA ASN A 380 -12.88 -29.86 -16.07
C ASN A 380 -11.82 -28.73 -16.10
N MET A 381 -11.18 -28.43 -14.97
CA MET A 381 -10.18 -27.37 -14.84
C MET A 381 -8.92 -27.60 -15.70
N THR A 382 -8.56 -28.87 -15.91
CA THR A 382 -7.39 -29.28 -16.73
C THR A 382 -7.75 -29.55 -18.19
N SER A 383 -9.04 -29.70 -18.52
CA SER A 383 -9.52 -30.03 -19.87
C SER A 383 -9.29 -28.93 -20.92
N GLY A 384 -9.08 -27.69 -20.47
CA GLY A 384 -9.06 -26.54 -21.36
C GLY A 384 -8.55 -25.26 -20.72
N PRO A 385 -8.47 -24.19 -21.53
CA PRO A 385 -7.96 -22.93 -21.05
C PRO A 385 -8.93 -22.24 -20.10
N SER A 386 -8.41 -21.75 -18.98
CA SER A 386 -9.03 -20.76 -18.11
C SER A 386 -8.49 -19.37 -18.42
N LEU A 387 -9.22 -18.32 -18.04
CA LEU A 387 -8.76 -16.94 -18.13
C LEU A 387 -8.45 -16.40 -16.74
N ALA A 388 -7.16 -16.22 -16.46
CA ALA A 388 -6.70 -15.52 -15.27
C ALA A 388 -6.68 -14.02 -15.52
N LEU A 389 -7.11 -13.25 -14.53
CA LEU A 389 -7.18 -11.79 -14.55
C LEU A 389 -6.52 -11.23 -13.29
N VAL A 390 -5.85 -10.09 -13.43
CA VAL A 390 -5.42 -9.26 -12.30
C VAL A 390 -6.22 -7.98 -12.32
N LEU A 391 -7.04 -7.80 -11.29
CA LEU A 391 -7.96 -6.68 -11.16
C LEU A 391 -7.44 -5.68 -10.13
N LEU A 392 -7.65 -4.39 -10.39
CA LEU A 392 -7.30 -3.29 -9.50
C LEU A 392 -8.54 -2.45 -9.21
N ARG A 393 -8.80 -2.20 -7.91
CA ARG A 393 -9.90 -1.36 -7.44
C ARG A 393 -9.66 -0.96 -5.98
N ASP A 394 -10.27 0.14 -5.51
CA ASP A 394 -10.44 0.32 -4.06
C ASP A 394 -11.25 -0.85 -3.49
N ASN A 395 -10.85 -1.34 -2.31
CA ASN A 395 -11.55 -2.45 -1.61
C ASN A 395 -11.89 -3.63 -2.55
N GLY A 396 -11.00 -3.91 -3.51
CA GLY A 396 -11.25 -4.79 -4.64
C GLY A 396 -11.58 -6.21 -4.21
N LEU A 397 -10.92 -6.72 -3.18
CA LEU A 397 -11.12 -8.10 -2.71
C LEU A 397 -12.54 -8.34 -2.20
N GLN A 398 -13.03 -7.44 -1.34
CA GLN A 398 -14.36 -7.57 -0.75
C GLN A 398 -15.44 -7.33 -1.80
N HIS A 399 -15.25 -6.32 -2.66
CA HIS A 399 -16.18 -6.03 -3.74
C HIS A 399 -16.30 -7.22 -4.70
N TRP A 400 -15.17 -7.84 -5.08
CA TRP A 400 -15.15 -8.99 -5.96
C TRP A 400 -15.86 -10.20 -5.34
N LYS A 401 -15.57 -10.52 -4.07
CA LYS A 401 -16.24 -11.63 -3.35
C LYS A 401 -17.76 -11.44 -3.28
N LYS A 402 -18.21 -10.22 -2.98
CA LYS A 402 -19.64 -9.89 -2.95
C LYS A 402 -20.30 -10.03 -4.32
N LEU A 403 -19.60 -9.59 -5.37
CA LEU A 403 -20.07 -9.63 -6.74
C LEU A 403 -20.20 -11.07 -7.25
N ILE A 404 -19.16 -11.90 -7.08
CA ILE A 404 -19.19 -13.29 -7.55
C ILE A 404 -20.13 -14.16 -6.73
N GLY A 405 -20.30 -13.86 -5.44
CA GLY A 405 -21.13 -14.63 -4.53
C GLY A 405 -20.47 -15.91 -4.02
N PRO A 406 -21.22 -16.76 -3.30
CA PRO A 406 -20.69 -17.94 -2.64
C PRO A 406 -20.10 -18.98 -3.59
N ASN A 407 -19.34 -19.91 -3.00
CA ASN A 407 -18.60 -20.96 -3.70
C ASN A 407 -19.52 -22.01 -4.35
N THR A 408 -20.66 -22.29 -3.74
CA THR A 408 -21.64 -23.26 -4.24
C THR A 408 -22.87 -22.56 -4.80
N LEU A 409 -23.47 -23.17 -5.83
CA LEU A 409 -24.66 -22.61 -6.46
C LEU A 409 -25.90 -22.67 -5.54
N GLU A 410 -25.96 -23.65 -4.64
CA GLU A 410 -27.05 -23.82 -3.68
C GLU A 410 -27.06 -22.67 -2.67
N GLU A 411 -25.92 -22.41 -2.02
CA GLU A 411 -25.76 -21.29 -1.08
C GLU A 411 -25.99 -19.94 -1.78
N ALA A 412 -25.50 -19.79 -3.02
CA ALA A 412 -25.69 -18.57 -3.79
C ALA A 412 -27.18 -18.29 -4.07
N LYS A 413 -27.98 -19.32 -4.40
CA LYS A 413 -29.42 -19.14 -4.65
C LYS A 413 -30.19 -18.73 -3.40
N GLU A 414 -29.78 -19.19 -2.22
CA GLU A 414 -30.44 -18.86 -0.96
C GLU A 414 -30.04 -17.47 -0.45
N CYS A 415 -28.75 -17.15 -0.47
CA CYS A 415 -28.22 -15.94 0.16
C CYS A 415 -28.13 -14.76 -0.81
N LEU A 416 -27.77 -14.98 -2.08
CA LEU A 416 -27.42 -13.95 -3.06
C LEU A 416 -27.87 -14.32 -4.49
N PRO A 417 -29.19 -14.34 -4.78
CA PRO A 417 -29.72 -14.81 -6.07
C PRO A 417 -29.31 -13.96 -7.27
N GLU A 418 -28.88 -12.72 -7.05
CA GLU A 418 -28.39 -11.79 -8.07
C GLU A 418 -26.86 -11.87 -8.30
N SER A 419 -26.16 -12.77 -7.59
CA SER A 419 -24.70 -12.92 -7.73
C SER A 419 -24.29 -13.48 -9.10
N LEU A 420 -23.04 -13.21 -9.50
CA LEU A 420 -22.51 -13.73 -10.76
C LEU A 420 -22.44 -15.26 -10.77
N CYS A 421 -22.27 -15.91 -9.60
CA CYS A 421 -22.35 -17.37 -9.45
C CYS A 421 -23.68 -17.92 -10.00
N VAL A 422 -24.81 -17.29 -9.67
CA VAL A 422 -26.13 -17.72 -10.15
C VAL A 422 -26.34 -17.35 -11.61
N GLN A 423 -25.95 -16.13 -12.01
CA GLN A 423 -26.12 -15.63 -13.38
C GLN A 423 -25.30 -16.43 -14.42
N PHE A 424 -24.11 -16.88 -14.03
CA PHE A 424 -23.18 -17.62 -14.87
C PHE A 424 -23.08 -19.10 -14.51
N ALA A 425 -24.08 -19.63 -13.80
CA ALA A 425 -24.18 -21.06 -13.52
C ALA A 425 -24.10 -21.88 -14.82
N MET A 426 -23.33 -22.97 -14.78
CA MET A 426 -23.15 -23.90 -15.89
C MET A 426 -23.69 -25.28 -15.49
N GLU A 427 -24.29 -26.00 -16.44
CA GLU A 427 -24.82 -27.34 -16.20
C GLU A 427 -23.74 -28.37 -15.86
N SER A 428 -22.48 -28.10 -16.22
CA SER A 428 -21.35 -29.01 -16.03
C SER A 428 -21.00 -29.23 -14.56
N LEU A 429 -21.05 -28.18 -13.73
CA LEU A 429 -20.65 -28.24 -12.32
C LEU A 429 -21.50 -27.28 -11.47
N PRO A 430 -22.00 -27.72 -10.30
CA PRO A 430 -22.85 -26.92 -9.41
C PRO A 430 -22.07 -25.91 -8.55
N ILE A 431 -20.97 -25.36 -9.07
CA ILE A 431 -20.07 -24.45 -8.34
C ILE A 431 -19.98 -23.09 -9.01
N ASN A 432 -19.41 -22.13 -8.28
CA ASN A 432 -19.04 -20.84 -8.82
C ASN A 432 -18.02 -20.98 -9.96
N GLN A 433 -18.40 -20.47 -11.13
CA GLN A 433 -17.58 -20.48 -12.34
C GLN A 433 -16.53 -19.37 -12.37
N LEU A 434 -16.63 -18.44 -11.43
CA LEU A 434 -15.68 -17.39 -11.15
C LEU A 434 -14.96 -17.71 -9.85
N TYR A 435 -13.64 -17.53 -9.87
CA TYR A 435 -12.80 -17.62 -8.69
C TYR A 435 -12.26 -16.24 -8.34
N GLY A 436 -12.05 -16.02 -7.04
CA GLY A 436 -11.35 -14.86 -6.51
C GLY A 436 -10.46 -15.27 -5.35
N SER A 437 -9.31 -14.63 -5.23
CA SER A 437 -8.38 -14.90 -4.13
C SER A 437 -9.06 -14.79 -2.76
N VAL A 438 -8.63 -15.61 -1.81
CA VAL A 438 -9.22 -15.64 -0.46
C VAL A 438 -8.72 -14.51 0.44
N SER A 439 -7.52 -13.98 0.18
CA SER A 439 -6.91 -12.84 0.88
C SER A 439 -6.01 -12.05 -0.08
N LEU A 440 -5.53 -10.87 0.33
CA LEU A 440 -4.60 -10.08 -0.47
C LEU A 440 -3.23 -10.76 -0.58
N GLU A 441 -2.78 -11.44 0.47
CA GLU A 441 -1.53 -12.20 0.47
C GLU A 441 -1.62 -13.43 -0.45
N ALA A 442 -2.78 -14.09 -0.46
CA ALA A 442 -3.06 -15.16 -1.42
C ALA A 442 -3.07 -14.61 -2.85
N ALA A 443 -3.71 -13.46 -3.06
CA ALA A 443 -3.70 -12.79 -4.35
C ALA A 443 -2.28 -12.48 -4.81
N GLU A 444 -1.41 -11.91 -3.98
CA GLU A 444 -0.03 -11.60 -4.36
C GLU A 444 0.75 -12.86 -4.77
N ARG A 445 0.65 -13.95 -4.01
CA ARG A 445 1.29 -15.23 -4.35
C ARG A 445 0.75 -15.81 -5.66
N GLU A 446 -0.56 -15.83 -5.83
CA GLU A 446 -1.22 -16.33 -7.04
C GLU A 446 -0.87 -15.49 -8.26
N ILE A 447 -0.88 -14.16 -8.10
CA ILE A 447 -0.50 -13.20 -9.14
C ILE A 447 0.96 -13.46 -9.54
N GLN A 448 1.89 -13.63 -8.59
CA GLN A 448 3.30 -13.94 -8.88
C GLN A 448 3.48 -15.29 -9.58
N TYR A 449 2.69 -16.29 -9.20
CA TYR A 449 2.77 -17.62 -9.77
C TYR A 449 2.18 -17.69 -11.20
N PHE A 450 0.99 -17.14 -11.42
CA PHE A 450 0.30 -17.21 -12.71
C PHE A 450 0.72 -16.12 -13.69
N PHE A 451 1.33 -15.04 -13.21
CA PHE A 451 1.86 -13.94 -14.01
C PHE A 451 3.31 -13.63 -13.61
N PRO A 452 4.25 -14.59 -13.73
CA PRO A 452 5.64 -14.33 -13.39
C PRO A 452 6.18 -13.18 -14.25
N PRO A 453 7.13 -12.38 -13.72
CA PRO A 453 7.82 -11.36 -14.49
C PRO A 453 8.35 -11.96 -15.80
N GLN A 454 8.11 -11.27 -16.91
CA GLN A 454 8.61 -11.67 -18.21
C GLN A 454 9.90 -10.91 -18.51
N ASN A 455 10.81 -11.56 -19.21
CA ASN A 455 11.97 -10.91 -19.80
C ASN A 455 11.68 -10.64 -21.28
N THR A 456 12.06 -9.46 -21.76
CA THR A 456 12.03 -9.12 -23.19
C THR A 456 13.33 -8.45 -23.62
N LEU A 457 13.68 -8.58 -24.90
CA LEU A 457 14.83 -7.90 -25.46
C LEU A 457 14.44 -6.44 -25.79
N GLY A 458 15.19 -5.48 -25.25
CA GLY A 458 15.19 -4.10 -25.70
C GLY A 458 16.44 -3.82 -26.54
N LEU A 459 16.29 -3.18 -27.68
CA LEU A 459 17.42 -2.72 -28.51
C LEU A 459 17.23 -1.25 -28.83
N ILE A 460 18.22 -0.40 -28.52
CA ILE A 460 18.32 0.97 -29.01
C ILE A 460 19.34 0.99 -30.16
N LYS A 461 18.90 1.44 -31.32
CA LYS A 461 19.65 1.47 -32.58
C LYS A 461 20.72 2.58 -32.58
N PRO A 462 21.77 2.48 -33.42
CA PRO A 462 22.93 3.37 -33.34
C PRO A 462 22.68 4.81 -33.80
N HIS A 463 21.62 5.06 -34.56
CA HIS A 463 21.27 6.41 -35.02
C HIS A 463 20.66 7.31 -33.93
N VAL A 464 20.33 6.73 -32.76
CA VAL A 464 19.86 7.45 -31.58
C VAL A 464 21.06 8.07 -30.88
N THR A 465 20.99 9.37 -30.59
CA THR A 465 22.08 10.08 -29.91
C THR A 465 22.24 9.63 -28.45
N GLN A 466 23.38 9.93 -27.83
CA GLN A 466 23.62 9.57 -26.43
C GLN A 466 22.60 10.21 -25.47
N GLU A 467 22.24 11.47 -25.67
CA GLU A 467 21.22 12.18 -24.88
C GLU A 467 19.85 11.50 -25.00
N GLN A 468 19.41 11.23 -26.23
CA GLN A 468 18.16 10.51 -26.48
C GLN A 468 18.16 9.08 -25.92
N ARG A 469 19.33 8.43 -25.89
CA ARG A 469 19.47 7.09 -25.30
C ARG A 469 19.19 7.14 -23.80
N GLU A 470 19.72 8.14 -23.09
CA GLU A 470 19.47 8.34 -21.66
C GLU A 470 17.99 8.64 -21.41
N GLU A 471 17.38 9.52 -22.20
CA GLU A 471 15.93 9.79 -22.13
C GLU A 471 15.09 8.52 -22.35
N ILE A 472 15.45 7.66 -23.32
CA ILE A 472 14.75 6.39 -23.55
C ILE A 472 14.91 5.43 -22.36
N ILE A 473 16.10 5.39 -21.74
CA ILE A 473 16.33 4.55 -20.56
C ILE A 473 15.47 5.02 -19.38
N ASP A 474 15.35 6.33 -19.20
CA ASP A 474 14.50 6.89 -18.14
C ASP A 474 13.02 6.61 -18.41
N LEU A 475 12.55 6.74 -19.66
CA LEU A 475 11.20 6.32 -20.04
C LEU A 475 10.94 4.84 -19.78
N ILE A 476 11.93 3.96 -20.00
CA ILE A 476 11.83 2.53 -19.70
C ILE A 476 11.64 2.31 -18.19
N LYS A 477 12.43 3.00 -17.35
CA LYS A 477 12.35 2.90 -15.88
C LYS A 477 11.04 3.47 -15.35
N GLU A 478 10.62 4.64 -15.82
CA GLU A 478 9.35 5.28 -15.47
C GLU A 478 8.14 4.41 -15.87
N ALA A 479 8.26 3.70 -17.00
CA ALA A 479 7.27 2.71 -17.40
C ALA A 479 7.29 1.44 -16.54
N GLY A 480 8.12 1.36 -15.50
CA GLY A 480 8.17 0.29 -14.50
C GLY A 480 8.89 -0.97 -14.97
N PHE A 481 9.80 -0.85 -15.94
CA PHE A 481 10.70 -1.95 -16.31
C PHE A 481 11.95 -1.94 -15.43
N GLU A 482 12.36 -3.12 -15.00
CA GLU A 482 13.68 -3.36 -14.47
C GLU A 482 14.63 -3.71 -15.62
N ILE A 483 15.79 -3.06 -15.69
CA ILE A 483 16.83 -3.39 -16.68
C ILE A 483 17.80 -4.35 -16.01
N THR A 484 17.60 -5.65 -16.21
CA THR A 484 18.39 -6.69 -15.51
C THR A 484 19.77 -6.90 -16.11
N GLN A 485 19.91 -6.69 -17.42
CA GLN A 485 21.19 -6.69 -18.11
C GLN A 485 21.20 -5.63 -19.21
N MET A 486 22.34 -5.01 -19.46
CA MET A 486 22.54 -4.14 -20.62
C MET A 486 23.98 -4.23 -21.11
N LYS A 487 24.17 -4.13 -22.43
CA LYS A 487 25.49 -4.02 -23.05
C LYS A 487 25.43 -3.26 -24.36
N GLU A 488 26.48 -2.50 -24.61
CA GLU A 488 26.68 -1.82 -25.88
C GLU A 488 27.46 -2.73 -26.83
N VAL A 489 26.90 -3.00 -28.02
CA VAL A 489 27.43 -3.98 -28.96
C VAL A 489 27.40 -3.41 -30.37
N LEU A 490 28.53 -3.44 -31.06
CA LEU A 490 28.57 -3.32 -32.51
C LEU A 490 28.05 -4.63 -33.11
N LEU A 491 26.80 -4.64 -33.57
CA LEU A 491 26.16 -5.85 -34.06
C LEU A 491 26.82 -6.33 -35.36
N THR A 492 27.43 -7.51 -35.31
CA THR A 492 27.88 -8.21 -36.52
C THR A 492 26.68 -8.76 -37.29
N GLU A 493 26.87 -9.11 -38.56
CA GLU A 493 25.81 -9.74 -39.37
C GLU A 493 25.24 -11.01 -38.69
N ASP A 494 26.09 -11.83 -38.06
CA ASP A 494 25.66 -13.01 -37.29
C ASP A 494 24.77 -12.65 -36.09
N GLN A 495 25.14 -11.60 -35.33
CA GLN A 495 24.35 -11.15 -34.18
C GLN A 495 23.04 -10.47 -34.62
N ALA A 496 23.07 -9.71 -35.71
CA ALA A 496 21.87 -9.14 -36.32
C ALA A 496 20.93 -10.24 -36.85
N ASP A 497 21.47 -11.31 -37.44
CA ASP A 497 20.70 -12.48 -37.89
C ASP A 497 19.96 -13.16 -36.74
N LYS A 498 20.58 -13.24 -35.55
CA LYS A 498 19.95 -13.79 -34.35
C LYS A 498 18.74 -12.95 -33.91
N ILE A 499 18.86 -11.61 -33.93
CA ILE A 499 17.79 -10.68 -33.51
C ILE A 499 16.68 -10.59 -34.57
N TYR A 500 17.05 -10.52 -35.86
CA TYR A 500 16.15 -10.21 -36.97
C TYR A 500 15.81 -11.43 -37.85
N PHE A 501 15.94 -12.65 -37.32
CA PHE A 501 15.79 -13.91 -38.07
C PHE A 501 14.49 -14.01 -38.90
N LYS A 502 13.38 -13.42 -38.41
CA LYS A 502 12.07 -13.41 -39.10
C LYS A 502 12.08 -12.60 -40.40
N ILE A 503 12.89 -11.55 -40.47
CA ILE A 503 12.97 -10.67 -41.64
C ILE A 503 14.20 -10.93 -42.49
N LYS A 504 15.07 -11.88 -42.10
CA LYS A 504 16.30 -12.24 -42.84
C LYS A 504 16.08 -12.53 -44.33
N LYS A 505 14.92 -13.10 -44.69
CA LYS A 505 14.55 -13.44 -46.08
C LYS A 505 13.84 -12.30 -46.84
N ARG A 506 13.69 -11.12 -46.24
CA ARG A 506 13.02 -9.97 -46.86
C ARG A 506 14.03 -9.12 -47.62
N ASP A 507 13.59 -8.52 -48.72
CA ASP A 507 14.47 -7.77 -49.62
C ASP A 507 15.14 -6.56 -48.94
N PHE A 508 14.45 -5.93 -47.98
CA PHE A 508 14.95 -4.78 -47.19
C PHE A 508 15.86 -5.16 -46.02
N TYR A 509 16.16 -6.45 -45.81
CA TYR A 509 16.99 -6.88 -44.68
C TYR A 509 18.42 -6.31 -44.76
N LYS A 510 18.96 -6.18 -45.97
CA LYS A 510 20.27 -5.58 -46.20
C LYS A 510 20.33 -4.14 -45.72
N ASP A 511 19.26 -3.39 -45.92
CA ASP A 511 19.16 -1.99 -45.47
C ASP A 511 19.11 -1.91 -43.94
N VAL A 512 18.51 -2.91 -43.27
CA VAL A 512 18.55 -3.02 -41.80
C VAL A 512 19.97 -3.27 -41.31
N LEU A 513 20.71 -4.19 -41.94
CA LEU A 513 22.11 -4.47 -41.60
C LEU A 513 23.01 -3.25 -41.78
N GLU A 514 22.81 -2.48 -42.87
CA GLU A 514 23.54 -1.25 -43.11
C GLU A 514 23.32 -0.25 -41.95
N VAL A 515 22.07 -0.03 -41.55
CA VAL A 515 21.73 0.86 -40.42
C VAL A 515 22.33 0.37 -39.10
N LEU A 516 22.32 -0.93 -38.82
CA LEU A 516 22.90 -1.48 -37.59
C LEU A 516 24.43 -1.41 -37.57
N SER A 517 25.07 -1.34 -38.75
CA SER A 517 26.52 -1.23 -38.90
C SER A 517 27.05 0.21 -38.76
N GLU A 518 26.15 1.21 -38.71
CA GLU A 518 26.52 2.63 -38.55
C GLU A 518 27.18 2.94 -37.20
N GLY A 519 26.99 2.09 -36.19
CA GLY A 519 27.57 2.28 -34.86
C GLY A 519 27.10 1.24 -33.86
N PRO A 520 27.51 1.38 -32.58
CA PRO A 520 27.09 0.46 -31.53
C PRO A 520 25.61 0.62 -31.17
N SER A 521 24.93 -0.52 -30.97
CA SER A 521 23.57 -0.58 -30.44
C SER A 521 23.60 -0.90 -28.95
N LEU A 522 22.68 -0.32 -28.18
CA LEU A 522 22.49 -0.73 -26.78
C LEU A 522 21.47 -1.87 -26.74
N VAL A 523 21.90 -3.05 -26.30
CA VAL A 523 21.03 -4.21 -26.07
C VAL A 523 20.75 -4.35 -24.58
N MET A 524 19.50 -4.57 -24.22
CA MET A 524 19.03 -4.66 -22.84
C MET A 524 18.11 -5.87 -22.66
N VAL A 525 18.13 -6.45 -21.46
CA VAL A 525 17.10 -7.37 -20.97
C VAL A 525 16.18 -6.58 -20.06
N LEU A 526 14.93 -6.42 -20.49
CA LEU A 526 13.89 -5.68 -19.77
C LEU A 526 12.97 -6.67 -19.06
N THR A 527 12.87 -6.54 -17.75
CA THR A 527 12.10 -7.42 -16.88
C THR A 527 10.91 -6.65 -16.32
N LYS A 528 9.71 -7.17 -16.57
CA LYS A 528 8.45 -6.62 -16.07
C LYS A 528 7.34 -7.65 -16.20
N TRP A 529 6.31 -7.49 -15.38
CA TRP A 529 5.02 -8.13 -15.60
C TRP A 529 4.48 -7.72 -16.98
N ASN A 530 4.14 -8.69 -17.83
CA ASN A 530 3.78 -8.47 -19.24
C ASN A 530 4.81 -7.66 -20.05
N ALA A 531 6.11 -7.79 -19.74
CA ALA A 531 7.18 -7.01 -20.34
C ALA A 531 7.08 -6.89 -21.87
N ILE A 532 6.74 -7.97 -22.57
CA ILE A 532 6.67 -7.98 -24.04
C ILE A 532 5.55 -7.08 -24.55
N SER A 533 4.35 -7.20 -23.96
CA SER A 533 3.19 -6.39 -24.38
C SER A 533 3.41 -4.91 -24.05
N ASP A 534 3.90 -4.65 -22.83
CA ASP A 534 4.17 -3.30 -22.36
C ASP A 534 5.31 -2.64 -23.14
N TRP A 535 6.36 -3.40 -23.49
CA TRP A 535 7.49 -2.86 -24.25
C TRP A 535 7.06 -2.54 -25.67
N ARG A 536 6.24 -3.39 -26.30
CA ARG A 536 5.65 -3.11 -27.61
C ARG A 536 4.76 -1.87 -27.59
N ARG A 537 3.97 -1.69 -26.52
CA ARG A 537 3.14 -0.49 -26.35
C ARG A 537 4.00 0.76 -26.18
N LEU A 538 5.05 0.70 -25.37
CA LEU A 538 5.99 1.80 -25.14
C LEU A 538 6.78 2.16 -26.41
N MET A 539 7.19 1.16 -27.19
CA MET A 539 7.84 1.36 -28.48
C MET A 539 6.89 2.01 -29.51
N GLY A 540 5.63 1.56 -29.58
CA GLY A 540 4.67 2.01 -30.59
C GLY A 540 4.83 1.32 -31.97
N PRO A 541 4.04 1.75 -32.98
CA PRO A 541 4.08 1.21 -34.34
C PRO A 541 5.48 1.23 -34.96
N ILE A 542 5.77 0.30 -35.88
CA ILE A 542 7.10 0.19 -36.50
C ILE A 542 7.45 1.45 -37.30
N ASP A 543 6.46 2.04 -37.96
CA ASP A 543 6.58 3.30 -38.68
C ASP A 543 6.40 4.49 -37.71
N PRO A 544 7.42 5.34 -37.54
CA PRO A 544 7.32 6.55 -36.72
C PRO A 544 6.16 7.48 -37.09
N ASP A 545 5.82 7.60 -38.38
CA ASP A 545 4.75 8.51 -38.83
C ASP A 545 3.36 7.94 -38.49
N GLU A 546 3.20 6.62 -38.54
CA GLU A 546 2.03 5.94 -37.97
C GLU A 546 1.98 6.09 -36.44
N GLY A 547 3.14 5.99 -35.78
CA GLY A 547 3.28 6.23 -34.34
C GLY A 547 2.81 7.61 -33.92
N LYS A 548 3.19 8.68 -34.63
CA LYS A 548 2.73 10.05 -34.34
C LYS A 548 1.21 10.22 -34.40
N LEU A 549 0.53 9.39 -35.18
CA LEU A 549 -0.93 9.42 -35.31
C LEU A 549 -1.63 8.55 -34.26
N LEU A 550 -1.14 7.33 -34.01
CA LEU A 550 -1.82 6.34 -33.17
C LEU A 550 -1.34 6.35 -31.71
N SER A 551 -0.10 6.75 -31.47
CA SER A 551 0.59 6.67 -30.17
C SER A 551 1.70 7.74 -30.10
N PRO A 552 1.32 9.04 -30.04
CA PRO A 552 2.26 10.16 -30.17
C PRO A 552 3.34 10.17 -29.08
N ASP A 553 3.05 9.61 -27.91
CA ASP A 553 3.97 9.52 -26.77
C ASP A 553 4.89 8.28 -26.84
N SER A 554 4.81 7.48 -27.91
CA SER A 554 5.64 6.28 -28.06
C SER A 554 7.09 6.61 -28.45
N ILE A 555 8.04 5.77 -28.04
CA ILE A 555 9.47 5.97 -28.33
C ILE A 555 9.72 6.12 -29.84
N ARG A 556 9.04 5.31 -30.67
CA ARG A 556 9.22 5.38 -32.13
C ARG A 556 8.66 6.66 -32.74
N ALA A 557 7.57 7.20 -32.19
CA ALA A 557 7.00 8.47 -32.65
C ALA A 557 7.93 9.66 -32.33
N THR A 558 8.53 9.65 -31.14
CA THR A 558 9.40 10.73 -30.64
C THR A 558 10.80 10.70 -31.27
N TYR A 559 11.45 9.53 -31.30
CA TYR A 559 12.87 9.40 -31.65
C TYR A 559 13.11 8.74 -33.01
N GLY A 560 12.08 8.15 -33.62
CA GLY A 560 12.18 7.50 -34.92
C GLY A 560 12.23 8.49 -36.09
N LYS A 561 13.12 8.23 -37.05
CA LYS A 561 13.27 9.02 -38.29
C LYS A 561 12.48 8.43 -39.47
N ASN A 562 12.43 7.11 -39.58
CA ASN A 562 11.66 6.35 -40.58
C ASN A 562 11.59 4.86 -40.18
N VAL A 563 10.95 4.01 -41.00
CA VAL A 563 10.77 2.56 -40.76
C VAL A 563 12.10 1.83 -40.46
N LEU A 564 13.19 2.17 -41.14
CA LEU A 564 14.50 1.54 -40.93
C LEU A 564 15.20 2.11 -39.68
N ARG A 565 15.12 3.42 -39.48
CA ARG A 565 15.67 4.18 -38.34
C ARG A 565 14.57 4.56 -37.36
N ASN A 566 13.93 3.56 -36.77
CA ASN A 566 12.81 3.74 -35.85
C ASN A 566 13.23 3.72 -34.37
N ALA A 567 14.44 4.17 -34.02
CA ALA A 567 15.01 4.19 -32.67
C ALA A 567 15.17 2.83 -31.95
N VAL A 568 14.10 2.05 -31.78
CA VAL A 568 14.07 0.87 -30.89
C VAL A 568 13.48 -0.39 -31.50
N HIS A 569 13.95 -1.54 -31.03
CA HIS A 569 13.46 -2.87 -31.39
C HIS A 569 13.20 -3.72 -30.14
N GLY A 570 12.33 -4.73 -30.28
CA GLY A 570 12.09 -5.71 -29.24
C GLY A 570 11.29 -6.91 -29.73
N SER A 571 11.29 -7.95 -28.90
CA SER A 571 10.66 -9.23 -29.21
C SER A 571 9.13 -9.10 -29.32
N SER A 572 8.52 -9.95 -30.13
CA SER A 572 7.07 -10.03 -30.34
C SER A 572 6.40 -11.13 -29.54
N THR A 573 7.15 -12.14 -29.08
CA THR A 573 6.63 -13.28 -28.29
C THR A 573 7.62 -13.71 -27.21
N VAL A 574 7.13 -14.44 -26.20
CA VAL A 574 7.95 -14.96 -25.09
C VAL A 574 9.05 -15.88 -25.60
N HIS A 575 8.72 -16.77 -26.54
CA HIS A 575 9.70 -17.66 -27.15
C HIS A 575 10.82 -16.89 -27.86
N GLU A 576 10.47 -15.85 -28.63
CA GLU A 576 11.46 -15.01 -29.32
C GLU A 576 12.33 -14.23 -28.33
N ALA A 577 11.74 -13.68 -27.27
CA ALA A 577 12.50 -13.02 -26.22
C ALA A 577 13.53 -13.96 -25.60
N MET A 578 13.11 -15.15 -25.17
CA MET A 578 14.00 -16.15 -24.58
C MET A 578 15.12 -16.56 -25.55
N GLU A 579 14.78 -16.88 -26.79
CA GLU A 579 15.76 -17.31 -27.80
C GLU A 579 16.78 -16.20 -28.12
N THR A 580 16.33 -14.97 -28.30
CA THR A 580 17.20 -13.83 -28.62
C THR A 580 18.06 -13.39 -27.44
N ILE A 581 17.51 -13.39 -26.22
CA ILE A 581 18.26 -13.08 -25.00
C ILE A 581 19.38 -14.10 -24.80
N ASN A 582 19.08 -15.40 -24.85
CA ASN A 582 20.09 -16.46 -24.67
C ASN A 582 21.21 -16.35 -25.71
N LYS A 583 20.84 -16.19 -26.99
CA LYS A 583 21.79 -16.04 -28.09
C LYS A 583 22.71 -14.83 -27.97
N ILE A 584 22.23 -13.74 -27.38
CA ILE A 584 23.01 -12.50 -27.26
C ILE A 584 23.81 -12.46 -25.96
N PHE A 585 23.25 -12.91 -24.82
CA PHE A 585 23.84 -12.72 -23.50
C PHE A 585 24.55 -13.96 -22.92
N GLU A 586 24.29 -15.18 -23.41
CA GLU A 586 24.91 -16.41 -22.87
C GLU A 586 26.20 -16.83 -23.60
N GLU A 587 26.71 -16.08 -24.59
CA GLU A 587 27.99 -16.35 -25.28
C GLU A 587 29.23 -15.86 -24.48
N ALA A 588 29.35 -16.26 -23.21
CA ALA A 588 30.57 -16.05 -22.41
C ALA A 588 30.90 -17.22 -21.49
N VAL A 589 30.99 -18.44 -22.05
CA VAL A 589 31.85 -19.49 -21.49
C VAL A 589 32.88 -19.82 -22.57
N PRO A 590 34.14 -19.39 -22.42
CA PRO A 590 35.21 -19.92 -23.25
C PRO A 590 35.30 -21.42 -22.97
N GLU A 591 35.06 -22.25 -23.97
CA GLU A 591 35.55 -23.64 -23.94
C GLU A 591 37.05 -23.58 -23.70
N ASN A 592 37.50 -24.07 -22.55
CA ASN A 592 38.90 -24.23 -22.24
C ASN A 592 39.52 -25.14 -23.32
N PRO A 593 40.41 -24.63 -24.19
CA PRO A 593 41.01 -25.46 -25.23
C PRO A 593 42.25 -26.16 -24.68
N GLU A 594 42.12 -26.88 -23.57
CA GLU A 594 43.16 -27.79 -23.08
C GLU A 594 42.52 -28.97 -22.34
N GLN A 595 42.19 -30.01 -23.11
CA GLN A 595 42.26 -31.40 -22.68
C GLN A 595 42.32 -32.28 -23.94
N ASN A 596 43.54 -32.39 -24.48
CA ASN A 596 43.98 -33.52 -25.30
C ASN A 596 44.44 -34.65 -24.38
#